data_AF-A0A7W1PY45-F1
#
_entry.id   AF-A0A7W1PY45-F1
#
_cell.length_a   1.000
_cell.length_b   1.000
_cell.length_c   1.000
_cell.angle_alpha   90.00
_cell.angle_beta   90.00
_cell.angle_gamma   90.00
#
_symmetry.space_group_name_H-M   'P 1'
#
loop_
_entity.id
_entity.type
_entity.pdbx_description
1 polymer ?
#
loop_
_entity_poly.entity_id
_entity_poly.type
_entity_poly.pdbx_seq_one_letter_code
_entity_poly.pdbx_strand_id
1 'polypeptide(L)'
;MTVADETEFTVVRRGYDRAQVDEQIEMLSTQLRTAMSARESAVAEVEVLSRRLEASIGDIQAARSESAQRRGESDKLRAQVAELSTIPHSVDGMSERLQQMVRIAQDEVNDMRTRATTSAAHVLSLAQAEADELRERSEKERHEFETERRTAQEALRSQLDESRTRLEQLRSESDGQRARLDAELAERRAATDKQFAAEVEERRSAMLAELAAQEAARREDAGRILESAAQQARAQLADAGAETQRIRAEARHDVAAAQRELEELRSLQHQVSEQLTGVRALLDWTLPQMPGSNGEHSRNHATSGGQPVVPPIASSHAETDNAADEDLGDGLEDRVESALPGQRGGRQSNGGDRPSPAVRSARLAAADGRP
;
A
#
# COMPACT_ATOMS: atom_id res chain seq x y z
N MET A 1 -3.30 33.59 -36.89
CA MET A 1 -3.47 32.65 -35.76
C MET A 1 -2.63 31.43 -36.10
N THR A 2 -1.40 31.42 -35.58
CA THR A 2 -0.34 30.47 -35.86
C THR A 2 -0.59 29.19 -35.08
N VAL A 3 -1.08 28.15 -35.75
CA VAL A 3 -1.06 26.78 -35.22
C VAL A 3 -0.06 26.01 -36.06
N ALA A 4 1.21 26.24 -35.78
CA ALA A 4 2.29 25.35 -36.15
C ALA A 4 2.84 24.85 -34.82
N ASP A 5 2.11 23.92 -34.19
CA ASP A 5 2.62 23.21 -33.03
C ASP A 5 3.48 22.06 -33.57
N GLU A 6 4.75 22.10 -33.20
CA GLU A 6 5.79 21.15 -33.56
C GLU A 6 5.42 19.75 -33.04
N THR A 7 4.94 18.87 -33.92
CA THR A 7 4.73 17.46 -33.56
C THR A 7 6.08 16.72 -33.66
N GLU A 8 6.93 16.86 -32.65
CA GLU A 8 8.11 16.02 -32.51
C GLU A 8 7.69 14.62 -32.01
N PHE A 9 7.68 13.65 -32.92
CA PHE A 9 7.41 12.25 -32.56
C PHE A 9 8.63 11.63 -31.89
N THR A 10 8.42 10.86 -30.81
CA THR A 10 9.52 10.15 -30.15
C THR A 10 10.06 9.04 -31.07
N VAL A 11 11.38 9.00 -31.29
CA VAL A 11 12.03 8.00 -32.17
C VAL A 11 12.57 6.83 -31.34
N VAL A 12 12.08 5.63 -31.59
CA VAL A 12 12.55 4.35 -31.04
C VAL A 12 13.61 3.74 -31.99
N ARG A 13 14.40 2.75 -31.54
CA ARG A 13 15.51 2.07 -32.26
C ARG A 13 15.27 1.72 -33.74
N ARG A 14 14.02 1.72 -34.23
CA ARG A 14 13.63 1.58 -35.64
C ARG A 14 12.41 2.44 -36.03
N GLY A 15 12.46 3.75 -35.79
CA GLY A 15 11.46 4.71 -36.30
C GLY A 15 10.59 5.34 -35.22
N TYR A 16 9.54 6.06 -35.63
CA TYR A 16 8.63 6.76 -34.71
C TYR A 16 7.81 5.80 -33.84
N ASP A 17 7.50 6.22 -32.62
CA ASP A 17 6.60 5.49 -31.73
C ASP A 17 5.20 5.38 -32.36
N ARG A 18 4.81 4.15 -32.70
CA ARG A 18 3.54 3.86 -33.37
C ARG A 18 2.34 4.29 -32.53
N ALA A 19 2.42 4.19 -31.20
CA ALA A 19 1.31 4.59 -30.33
C ALA A 19 1.06 6.12 -30.38
N GLN A 20 2.14 6.91 -30.36
CA GLN A 20 2.05 8.38 -30.49
C GLN A 20 1.54 8.80 -31.86
N VAL A 21 1.98 8.11 -32.94
CA VAL A 21 1.50 8.39 -34.29
C VAL A 21 0.03 8.04 -34.45
N ASP A 22 -0.42 6.89 -33.92
CA ASP A 22 -1.81 6.47 -33.98
C ASP A 22 -2.72 7.44 -33.20
N GLU A 23 -2.31 7.89 -32.01
CA GLU A 23 -3.02 8.91 -31.22
C GLU A 23 -3.10 10.26 -31.95
N GLN A 24 -2.00 10.69 -32.58
CA GLN A 24 -1.97 11.93 -33.34
C GLN A 24 -2.86 11.86 -34.60
N ILE A 25 -2.87 10.71 -35.30
CA ILE A 25 -3.77 10.49 -36.44
C ILE A 25 -5.23 10.49 -35.98
N GLU A 26 -5.53 9.87 -34.85
CA GLU A 26 -6.88 9.87 -34.28
C GLU A 26 -7.31 11.31 -33.93
N MET A 27 -6.45 12.08 -33.26
CA MET A 27 -6.70 13.49 -32.97
C MET A 27 -6.90 14.33 -34.26
N LEU A 28 -6.05 14.18 -35.27
CA LEU A 28 -6.21 14.89 -36.54
C LEU A 28 -7.49 14.47 -37.27
N SER A 29 -7.88 13.20 -37.20
CA SER A 29 -9.12 12.71 -37.82
C SER A 29 -10.37 13.27 -37.14
N THR A 30 -10.35 13.41 -35.81
CA THR A 30 -11.44 14.01 -35.03
C THR A 30 -11.52 15.52 -35.26
N GLN A 31 -10.38 16.20 -35.36
CA GLN A 31 -10.31 17.61 -35.74
C GLN A 31 -10.85 17.84 -37.15
N LEU A 32 -10.46 17.00 -38.12
CA LEU A 32 -10.96 17.08 -39.50
C LEU A 32 -12.48 16.87 -39.56
N ARG A 33 -13.01 15.88 -38.84
CA ARG A 33 -14.46 15.62 -38.77
C ARG A 33 -15.21 16.81 -38.17
N THR A 34 -14.68 17.40 -37.11
CA THR A 34 -15.24 18.60 -36.47
C THR A 34 -15.21 19.80 -37.42
N ALA A 35 -14.10 20.02 -38.14
CA ALA A 35 -13.96 21.09 -39.11
C ALA A 35 -14.91 20.93 -40.31
N MET A 36 -15.10 19.69 -40.79
CA MET A 36 -16.08 19.39 -41.84
C MET A 36 -17.51 19.67 -41.38
N SER A 37 -17.88 19.25 -40.16
CA SER A 37 -19.19 19.54 -39.59
C SER A 37 -19.42 21.04 -39.43
N ALA A 38 -18.42 21.80 -38.96
CA ALA A 38 -18.51 23.25 -38.85
C ALA A 38 -18.66 23.93 -40.22
N ARG A 39 -17.96 23.44 -41.25
CA ARG A 39 -18.10 23.90 -42.63
C ARG A 39 -19.50 23.63 -43.18
N GLU A 40 -20.05 22.44 -42.94
CA GLU A 40 -21.41 22.09 -43.37
C GLU A 40 -22.47 22.98 -42.70
N SER A 41 -22.33 23.25 -41.40
CA SER A 41 -23.19 24.22 -40.69
C SER A 41 -23.08 25.62 -41.27
N ALA A 42 -21.87 26.11 -41.55
CA ALA A 42 -21.67 27.42 -42.16
C ALA A 42 -22.27 27.53 -43.57
N VAL A 43 -22.17 26.46 -44.39
CA VAL A 43 -22.81 26.42 -45.72
C VAL A 43 -24.33 26.49 -45.59
N ALA A 44 -24.92 25.74 -44.65
CA ALA A 44 -26.36 25.78 -44.40
C ALA A 44 -26.84 27.17 -43.93
N GLU A 45 -26.06 27.87 -43.11
CA GLU A 45 -26.35 29.25 -42.70
C GLU A 45 -26.31 30.21 -43.88
N VAL A 46 -25.31 30.10 -44.77
CA VAL A 46 -25.21 30.93 -45.98
C VAL A 46 -26.42 30.71 -46.90
N GLU A 47 -26.88 29.47 -47.05
CA GLU A 47 -28.07 29.18 -47.84
C GLU A 47 -29.35 29.79 -47.24
N VAL A 48 -29.50 29.74 -45.92
CA VAL A 48 -30.63 30.38 -45.22
C VAL A 48 -30.60 31.89 -45.40
N LEU A 49 -29.43 32.51 -45.25
CA LEU A 49 -29.25 33.95 -45.46
C LEU A 49 -29.52 34.36 -46.91
N SER A 50 -29.11 33.54 -47.88
CA SER A 50 -29.37 33.78 -49.30
C SER A 50 -30.87 33.76 -49.61
N ARG A 51 -31.60 32.75 -49.11
CA ARG A 51 -33.07 32.68 -49.23
C ARG A 51 -33.76 33.88 -48.58
N ARG A 52 -33.26 34.34 -47.43
CA ARG A 52 -33.80 35.53 -46.74
C ARG A 52 -33.56 36.81 -47.53
N LEU A 53 -32.40 36.96 -48.16
CA LEU A 53 -32.10 38.09 -49.04
C LEU A 53 -32.99 38.09 -50.28
N GLU A 54 -33.19 36.93 -50.92
CA GLU A 54 -34.10 36.80 -52.06
C GLU A 54 -35.54 37.18 -51.71
N ALA A 55 -36.05 36.69 -50.58
CA ALA A 55 -37.37 37.07 -50.07
C ALA A 55 -37.48 38.60 -49.84
N SER A 56 -36.47 39.19 -49.18
CA SER A 56 -36.43 40.64 -48.95
C SER A 56 -36.38 41.46 -50.25
N ILE A 57 -35.66 40.98 -51.27
CA ILE A 57 -35.63 41.63 -52.59
C ILE A 57 -37.03 41.55 -53.23
N GLY A 58 -37.70 40.41 -53.13
CA GLY A 58 -39.08 40.23 -53.60
C GLY A 58 -40.06 41.21 -52.95
N ASP A 59 -40.00 41.34 -51.63
CA ASP A 59 -40.85 42.27 -50.86
C ASP A 59 -40.63 43.73 -51.29
N ILE A 60 -39.37 44.14 -51.49
CA ILE A 60 -39.03 45.50 -51.95
C ILE A 60 -39.57 45.74 -53.37
N GLN A 61 -39.49 44.75 -54.25
CA GLN A 61 -40.03 44.87 -55.61
C GLN A 61 -41.56 44.99 -55.62
N ALA A 62 -42.25 44.20 -54.79
CA ALA A 62 -43.70 44.28 -54.62
C ALA A 62 -44.15 45.64 -54.05
N ALA A 63 -43.46 46.15 -53.03
CA ALA A 63 -43.75 47.48 -52.49
C ALA A 63 -43.54 48.60 -53.52
N ARG A 64 -42.54 48.47 -54.40
CA ARG A 64 -42.28 49.45 -55.46
C ARG A 64 -43.37 49.44 -56.55
N SER A 65 -43.84 48.26 -56.98
CA SER A 65 -44.92 48.18 -57.98
C SER A 65 -46.23 48.75 -57.45
N GLU A 66 -46.56 48.47 -56.18
CA GLU A 66 -47.73 49.03 -55.51
C GLU A 66 -47.64 50.56 -55.40
N SER A 67 -46.47 51.09 -55.05
CA SER A 67 -46.24 52.55 -55.01
C SER A 67 -46.39 53.20 -56.38
N ALA A 68 -45.90 52.56 -57.45
CA ALA A 68 -46.06 53.04 -58.81
C ALA A 68 -47.55 53.07 -59.22
N GLN A 69 -48.32 52.05 -58.85
CA GLN A 69 -49.75 51.98 -59.11
C GLN A 69 -50.52 53.10 -58.38
N ARG A 70 -50.26 53.29 -57.08
CA ARG A 70 -50.87 54.37 -56.28
C ARG A 70 -50.60 55.76 -56.84
N ARG A 71 -49.39 55.99 -57.39
CA ARG A 71 -49.06 57.25 -58.07
C ARG A 71 -49.87 57.43 -59.35
N GLY A 72 -49.98 56.38 -60.18
CA GLY A 72 -50.80 56.42 -61.38
C GLY A 72 -52.28 56.68 -61.10
N GLU A 73 -52.81 56.13 -60.01
CA GLU A 73 -54.18 56.42 -59.54
C GLU A 73 -54.33 57.87 -59.08
N SER A 74 -53.37 58.39 -58.30
CA SER A 74 -53.37 59.82 -57.92
C SER A 74 -53.33 60.76 -59.12
N ASP A 75 -52.53 60.45 -60.14
CA ASP A 75 -52.42 61.29 -61.33
C ASP A 75 -53.72 61.27 -62.16
N LYS A 76 -54.41 60.11 -62.23
CA LYS A 76 -55.75 60.03 -62.83
C LYS A 76 -56.78 60.85 -62.07
N LEU A 77 -56.80 60.75 -60.74
CA LEU A 77 -57.71 61.54 -59.90
C LEU A 77 -57.43 63.04 -60.04
N ARG A 78 -56.16 63.45 -60.12
CA ARG A 78 -55.79 64.85 -60.39
C ARG A 78 -56.28 65.34 -61.73
N ALA A 79 -56.18 64.53 -62.79
CA ALA A 79 -56.70 64.89 -64.11
C ALA A 79 -58.24 65.05 -64.09
N GLN A 80 -58.96 64.14 -63.42
CA GLN A 80 -60.42 64.24 -63.27
C GLN A 80 -60.85 65.49 -62.48
N VAL A 81 -60.12 65.84 -61.42
CA VAL A 81 -60.39 67.06 -60.65
C VAL A 81 -60.14 68.30 -61.52
N ALA A 82 -59.09 68.32 -62.33
CA ALA A 82 -58.82 69.42 -63.25
C ALA A 82 -59.95 69.60 -64.28
N GLU A 83 -60.49 68.49 -64.81
CA GLU A 83 -61.61 68.49 -65.76
C GLU A 83 -62.94 68.93 -65.14
N LEU A 84 -63.23 68.52 -63.90
CA LEU A 84 -64.42 68.95 -63.15
C LEU A 84 -64.33 70.41 -62.67
N SER A 85 -63.12 70.97 -62.60
CA SER A 85 -62.91 72.38 -62.19
C SER A 85 -63.25 73.39 -63.30
N THR A 86 -63.48 72.95 -64.53
CA THR A 86 -63.91 73.81 -65.63
C THR A 86 -65.44 73.91 -65.73
N ILE A 87 -66.03 74.96 -65.13
CA ILE A 87 -67.46 75.36 -65.29
C ILE A 87 -67.57 76.90 -65.30
N PRO A 88 -68.50 77.55 -66.04
CA PRO A 88 -68.75 78.99 -65.94
C PRO A 88 -69.78 79.34 -64.84
N HIS A 89 -69.58 80.45 -64.10
CA HIS A 89 -70.35 80.85 -62.91
C HIS A 89 -71.12 82.17 -63.14
N SER A 90 -72.43 82.24 -62.86
CA SER A 90 -73.23 83.47 -62.89
C SER A 90 -73.33 84.13 -61.50
N VAL A 91 -73.56 85.45 -61.45
CA VAL A 91 -73.17 86.33 -60.33
C VAL A 91 -74.18 86.44 -59.17
N ASP A 92 -75.50 86.36 -59.39
CA ASP A 92 -76.49 86.47 -58.30
C ASP A 92 -76.69 85.18 -57.49
N GLY A 93 -76.48 84.01 -58.12
CA GLY A 93 -76.51 82.72 -57.42
C GLY A 93 -75.26 82.45 -56.55
N MET A 94 -74.23 83.30 -56.61
CA MET A 94 -73.00 83.11 -55.84
C MET A 94 -73.21 83.32 -54.34
N SER A 95 -73.95 84.34 -53.92
CA SER A 95 -74.02 84.69 -52.48
C SER A 95 -74.86 83.68 -51.69
N GLU A 96 -76.02 83.27 -52.23
CA GLU A 96 -76.85 82.20 -51.64
C GLU A 96 -76.13 80.84 -51.68
N ARG A 97 -75.50 80.48 -52.80
CA ARG A 97 -74.75 79.22 -52.90
C ARG A 97 -73.52 79.22 -51.97
N LEU A 98 -72.83 80.34 -51.79
CA LEU A 98 -71.71 80.46 -50.85
C LEU A 98 -72.18 80.33 -49.40
N GLN A 99 -73.30 80.96 -49.02
CA GLN A 99 -73.86 80.79 -47.68
C GLN A 99 -74.34 79.35 -47.43
N GLN A 100 -74.98 78.72 -48.42
CA GLN A 100 -75.35 77.31 -48.36
C GLN A 100 -74.11 76.40 -48.27
N MET A 101 -73.07 76.67 -49.07
CA MET A 101 -71.81 75.92 -49.03
C MET A 101 -71.09 76.09 -47.69
N VAL A 102 -71.06 77.29 -47.11
CA VAL A 102 -70.46 77.52 -45.78
C VAL A 102 -71.22 76.75 -44.71
N ARG A 103 -72.55 76.71 -44.77
CA ARG A 103 -73.36 75.95 -43.81
C ARG A 103 -73.13 74.44 -43.96
N ILE A 104 -73.17 73.92 -45.19
CA ILE A 104 -72.86 72.51 -45.48
C ILE A 104 -71.43 72.17 -45.05
N ALA A 105 -70.46 73.06 -45.26
CA ALA A 105 -69.09 72.84 -44.83
C ALA A 105 -68.95 72.83 -43.29
N GLN A 106 -69.65 73.71 -42.58
CA GLN A 106 -69.68 73.71 -41.11
C GLN A 106 -70.34 72.44 -40.56
N ASP A 107 -71.46 72.02 -41.16
CA ASP A 107 -72.14 70.78 -40.79
C ASP A 107 -71.23 69.56 -41.07
N GLU A 108 -70.59 69.49 -42.23
CA GLU A 108 -69.65 68.40 -42.57
C GLU A 108 -68.41 68.40 -41.66
N VAL A 109 -67.89 69.57 -41.26
CA VAL A 109 -66.78 69.65 -40.30
C VAL A 109 -67.20 69.19 -38.91
N ASN A 110 -68.40 69.54 -38.45
CA ASN A 110 -68.93 69.07 -37.16
C ASN A 110 -69.18 67.56 -37.17
N ASP A 111 -69.69 67.03 -38.28
CA ASP A 111 -69.86 65.61 -38.51
C ASP A 111 -68.51 64.88 -38.52
N MET A 112 -67.53 65.38 -39.28
CA MET A 112 -66.16 64.83 -39.29
C MET A 112 -65.54 64.85 -37.90
N ARG A 113 -65.71 65.95 -37.14
CA ARG A 113 -65.21 66.05 -35.76
C ARG A 113 -65.86 65.00 -34.87
N THR A 114 -67.18 64.85 -34.95
CA THR A 114 -67.94 63.88 -34.14
C THR A 114 -67.53 62.44 -34.49
N ARG A 115 -67.41 62.12 -35.78
CA ARG A 115 -66.92 60.82 -36.26
C ARG A 115 -65.49 60.56 -35.78
N ALA A 116 -64.61 61.55 -35.87
CA ALA A 116 -63.22 61.44 -35.42
C ALA A 116 -63.13 61.22 -33.90
N THR A 117 -63.90 61.95 -33.09
CA THR A 117 -63.90 61.76 -31.63
C THR A 117 -64.45 60.41 -31.23
N THR A 118 -65.52 59.93 -31.88
CA THR A 118 -66.10 58.61 -31.61
C THR A 118 -65.15 57.49 -32.03
N SER A 119 -64.50 57.63 -33.20
CA SER A 119 -63.49 56.69 -33.67
C SER A 119 -62.29 56.64 -32.73
N ALA A 120 -61.79 57.80 -32.27
CA ALA A 120 -60.69 57.87 -31.30
C ALA A 120 -61.08 57.23 -29.96
N ALA A 121 -62.28 57.50 -29.44
CA ALA A 121 -62.76 56.86 -28.22
C ALA A 121 -62.87 55.33 -28.36
N HIS A 122 -63.33 54.86 -29.52
CA HIS A 122 -63.40 53.44 -29.82
C HIS A 122 -62.01 52.78 -29.87
N VAL A 123 -61.05 53.42 -30.55
CA VAL A 123 -59.65 52.92 -30.61
C VAL A 123 -59.02 52.89 -29.22
N LEU A 124 -59.24 53.93 -28.39
CA LEU A 124 -58.73 53.95 -27.01
C LEU A 124 -59.36 52.84 -26.16
N SER A 125 -60.67 52.61 -26.28
CA SER A 125 -61.35 51.52 -25.58
C SER A 125 -60.82 50.15 -25.99
N LEU A 126 -60.57 49.94 -27.28
CA LEU A 126 -59.99 48.69 -27.78
C LEU A 126 -58.56 48.49 -27.27
N ALA A 127 -57.73 49.54 -27.34
CA ALA A 127 -56.36 49.50 -26.86
C ALA A 127 -56.28 49.27 -25.33
N GLN A 128 -57.22 49.82 -24.56
CA GLN A 128 -57.33 49.56 -23.12
C GLN A 128 -57.71 48.10 -22.85
N ALA A 129 -58.71 47.58 -23.55
CA ALA A 129 -59.12 46.17 -23.40
C ALA A 129 -57.98 45.21 -23.76
N GLU A 130 -57.25 45.47 -24.85
CA GLU A 130 -56.09 44.66 -25.24
C GLU A 130 -54.94 44.76 -24.21
N ALA A 131 -54.69 45.95 -23.66
CA ALA A 131 -53.68 46.13 -22.63
C ALA A 131 -54.03 45.38 -21.33
N ASP A 132 -55.30 45.38 -20.94
CA ASP A 132 -55.78 44.65 -19.76
C ASP A 132 -55.72 43.14 -19.97
N GLU A 133 -56.09 42.66 -21.15
CA GLU A 133 -55.96 41.24 -21.52
C GLU A 133 -54.49 40.80 -21.50
N LEU A 134 -53.58 41.62 -22.03
CA LEU A 134 -52.14 41.33 -22.02
C LEU A 134 -51.58 41.31 -20.61
N ARG A 135 -52.04 42.20 -19.72
CA ARG A 135 -51.67 42.21 -18.30
C ARG A 135 -52.14 40.93 -17.61
N GLU A 136 -53.41 40.57 -17.78
CA GLU A 136 -53.97 39.36 -17.17
C GLU A 136 -53.25 38.10 -17.65
N ARG A 137 -52.96 37.99 -18.96
CA ARG A 137 -52.16 36.89 -19.51
C ARG A 137 -50.75 36.85 -18.92
N SER A 138 -50.08 37.99 -18.85
CA SER A 138 -48.72 38.07 -18.28
C SER A 138 -48.70 37.74 -16.78
N GLU A 139 -49.74 38.10 -16.03
CA GLU A 139 -49.87 37.75 -14.61
C GLU A 139 -50.11 36.24 -14.42
N LYS A 140 -50.97 35.65 -15.25
CA LYS A 140 -51.20 34.19 -15.28
C LYS A 140 -49.92 33.43 -15.60
N GLU A 141 -49.22 33.80 -16.66
CA GLU A 141 -47.95 33.17 -17.04
C GLU A 141 -46.88 33.29 -15.94
N ARG A 142 -46.79 34.46 -15.28
CA ARG A 142 -45.88 34.63 -14.12
C ARG A 142 -46.26 33.73 -12.97
N HIS A 143 -47.55 33.61 -12.66
CA HIS A 143 -48.02 32.75 -11.59
C HIS A 143 -47.75 31.27 -11.88
N GLU A 144 -48.06 30.82 -13.09
CA GLU A 144 -47.74 29.47 -13.57
C GLU A 144 -46.24 29.19 -13.46
N PHE A 145 -45.39 30.09 -14.00
CA PHE A 145 -43.94 29.95 -13.90
C PHE A 145 -43.44 29.92 -12.45
N GLU A 146 -43.99 30.74 -11.56
CA GLU A 146 -43.64 30.72 -10.14
C GLU A 146 -44.02 29.40 -9.47
N THR A 147 -45.19 28.85 -9.78
CA THR A 147 -45.64 27.57 -9.24
C THR A 147 -44.78 26.42 -9.75
N GLU A 148 -44.50 26.35 -11.06
CA GLU A 148 -43.58 25.38 -11.66
C GLU A 148 -42.18 25.47 -11.06
N ARG A 149 -41.68 26.69 -10.85
CA ARG A 149 -40.38 26.90 -10.21
C ARG A 149 -40.37 26.39 -8.77
N ARG A 150 -41.44 26.61 -8.00
CA ARG A 150 -41.56 26.12 -6.61
C ARG A 150 -41.63 24.59 -6.58
N THR A 151 -42.46 23.97 -7.42
CA THR A 151 -42.57 22.50 -7.48
C THR A 151 -41.26 21.85 -7.94
N ALA A 152 -40.56 22.44 -8.91
CA ALA A 152 -39.23 21.98 -9.33
C ALA A 152 -38.20 22.08 -8.20
N GLN A 153 -38.21 23.17 -7.42
CA GLN A 153 -37.32 23.34 -6.26
C GLN A 153 -37.62 22.34 -5.15
N GLU A 154 -38.89 22.08 -4.87
CA GLU A 154 -39.32 21.08 -3.88
C GLU A 154 -38.94 19.66 -4.31
N ALA A 155 -39.15 19.32 -5.60
CA ALA A 155 -38.73 18.05 -6.17
C ALA A 155 -37.20 17.87 -6.08
N LEU A 156 -36.42 18.89 -6.42
CA LEU A 156 -34.96 18.85 -6.30
C LEU A 156 -34.52 18.67 -4.84
N ARG A 157 -35.13 19.39 -3.89
CA ARG A 157 -34.85 19.23 -2.46
C ARG A 157 -35.14 17.81 -1.99
N SER A 158 -36.31 17.27 -2.36
CA SER A 158 -36.69 15.89 -2.03
C SER A 158 -35.70 14.88 -2.61
N GLN A 159 -35.28 15.03 -3.87
CA GLN A 159 -34.27 14.17 -4.48
C GLN A 159 -32.91 14.26 -3.78
N LEU A 160 -32.48 15.46 -3.38
CA LEU A 160 -31.23 15.65 -2.64
C LEU A 160 -31.29 15.01 -1.25
N ASP A 161 -32.40 15.13 -0.54
CA ASP A 161 -32.57 14.54 0.78
C ASP A 161 -32.69 13.01 0.71
N GLU A 162 -33.36 12.48 -0.31
CA GLU A 162 -33.36 11.04 -0.60
C GLU A 162 -31.95 10.54 -0.94
N SER A 163 -31.22 11.27 -1.80
CA SER A 163 -29.83 10.94 -2.14
C SER A 163 -28.92 10.95 -0.91
N ARG A 164 -29.04 11.96 -0.03
CA ARG A 164 -28.31 12.03 1.24
C ARG A 164 -28.63 10.85 2.14
N THR A 165 -29.91 10.50 2.27
CA THR A 165 -30.36 9.36 3.08
C THR A 165 -29.80 8.05 2.55
N ARG A 166 -29.85 7.83 1.23
CA ARG A 166 -29.26 6.65 0.58
C ARG A 166 -27.74 6.58 0.75
N LEU A 167 -27.04 7.71 0.66
CA LEU A 167 -25.59 7.76 0.91
C LEU A 167 -25.25 7.44 2.36
N GLU A 168 -26.05 7.92 3.31
CA GLU A 168 -25.86 7.62 4.73
C GLU A 168 -26.11 6.13 5.04
N GLN A 169 -27.15 5.54 4.43
CA GLN A 169 -27.42 4.11 4.51
C GLN A 169 -26.23 3.30 3.95
N LEU A 170 -25.74 3.64 2.77
CA LEU A 170 -24.61 2.95 2.15
C LEU A 170 -23.33 3.08 2.98
N ARG A 171 -23.10 4.24 3.61
CA ARG A 171 -21.98 4.45 4.54
C ARG A 171 -22.12 3.56 5.78
N SER A 172 -23.28 3.58 6.42
CA SER A 172 -23.57 2.73 7.60
C SER A 172 -23.41 1.25 7.28
N GLU A 173 -23.90 0.79 6.12
CA GLU A 173 -23.71 -0.58 5.66
C GLU A 173 -22.24 -0.92 5.43
N SER A 174 -21.48 -0.04 4.77
CA SER A 174 -20.05 -0.23 4.52
C SER A 174 -19.25 -0.26 5.83
N ASP A 175 -19.57 0.61 6.79
CA ASP A 175 -18.89 0.67 8.08
C ASP A 175 -19.25 -0.56 8.93
N GLY A 176 -20.51 -1.02 8.86
CA GLY A 176 -20.93 -2.28 9.46
C GLY A 176 -20.21 -3.49 8.88
N GLN A 177 -20.01 -3.53 7.56
CA GLN A 177 -19.23 -4.60 6.90
C GLN A 177 -17.75 -4.57 7.29
N ARG A 178 -17.14 -3.37 7.35
CA ARG A 178 -15.76 -3.21 7.82
C ARG A 178 -15.60 -3.70 9.25
N ALA A 179 -16.48 -3.28 10.15
CA ALA A 179 -16.45 -3.70 11.55
C ALA A 179 -16.60 -5.23 11.69
N ARG A 180 -17.46 -5.87 10.87
CA ARG A 180 -17.59 -7.33 10.84
C ARG A 180 -16.31 -8.02 10.38
N LEU A 181 -15.72 -7.57 9.27
CA LEU A 181 -14.47 -8.13 8.75
C LEU A 181 -13.31 -7.92 9.73
N ASP A 182 -13.22 -6.76 10.37
CA ASP A 182 -12.21 -6.47 11.37
C ASP A 182 -12.36 -7.37 12.61
N ALA A 183 -13.59 -7.62 13.05
CA ALA A 183 -13.88 -8.57 14.13
C ALA A 183 -13.50 -10.01 13.74
N GLU A 184 -13.86 -10.46 12.53
CA GLU A 184 -13.47 -11.78 12.02
C GLU A 184 -11.94 -11.94 11.91
N LEU A 185 -11.25 -10.91 11.44
CA LEU A 185 -9.78 -10.92 11.37
C LEU A 185 -9.14 -10.92 12.75
N ALA A 186 -9.69 -10.16 13.71
CA ALA A 186 -9.22 -10.17 15.09
C ALA A 186 -9.40 -11.55 15.74
N GLU A 187 -10.55 -12.20 15.51
CA GLU A 187 -10.82 -13.55 16.00
C GLU A 187 -9.86 -14.57 15.39
N ARG A 188 -9.64 -14.53 14.06
CA ARG A 188 -8.68 -15.40 13.39
C ARG A 188 -7.26 -15.20 13.90
N ARG A 189 -6.81 -13.96 14.08
CA ARG A 189 -5.51 -13.65 14.67
C ARG A 189 -5.39 -14.23 16.08
N ALA A 190 -6.38 -14.00 16.94
CA ALA A 190 -6.40 -14.55 18.29
C ALA A 190 -6.39 -16.09 18.30
N ALA A 191 -7.06 -16.74 17.35
CA ALA A 191 -7.02 -18.20 17.20
C ALA A 191 -5.64 -18.70 16.76
N THR A 192 -5.02 -18.05 15.76
CA THR A 192 -3.66 -18.37 15.31
C THR A 192 -2.64 -18.14 16.42
N ASP A 193 -2.74 -17.04 17.16
CA ASP A 193 -1.83 -16.74 18.27
C ASP A 193 -1.93 -17.80 19.39
N LYS A 194 -3.15 -18.27 19.69
CA LYS A 194 -3.37 -19.38 20.64
C LYS A 194 -2.77 -20.69 20.16
N GLN A 195 -2.94 -21.02 18.87
CA GLN A 195 -2.34 -22.23 18.28
C GLN A 195 -0.82 -22.16 18.32
N PHE A 196 -0.24 -21.03 17.90
CA PHE A 196 1.20 -20.82 17.95
C PHE A 196 1.75 -20.91 19.38
N ALA A 197 1.07 -20.30 20.37
CA ALA A 197 1.47 -20.40 21.77
C ALA A 197 1.45 -21.86 22.27
N ALA A 198 0.45 -22.65 21.87
CA ALA A 198 0.39 -24.08 22.20
C ALA A 198 1.51 -24.88 21.54
N GLU A 199 1.79 -24.64 20.25
CA GLU A 199 2.89 -25.30 19.52
C GLU A 199 4.26 -24.95 20.12
N VAL A 200 4.47 -23.69 20.52
CA VAL A 200 5.72 -23.25 21.17
C VAL A 200 5.88 -23.93 22.53
N GLU A 201 4.82 -24.02 23.33
CA GLU A 201 4.89 -24.69 24.64
C GLU A 201 5.09 -26.19 24.49
N GLU A 202 4.44 -26.83 23.52
CA GLU A 202 4.67 -28.25 23.17
C GLU A 202 6.15 -28.46 22.78
N ARG A 203 6.67 -27.65 21.86
CA ARG A 203 8.08 -27.72 21.44
C ARG A 203 9.04 -27.47 22.60
N ARG A 204 8.74 -26.50 23.47
CA ARG A 204 9.54 -26.22 24.66
C ARG A 204 9.55 -27.42 25.60
N SER A 205 8.39 -28.02 25.87
CA SER A 205 8.28 -29.19 26.72
C SER A 205 9.03 -30.39 26.15
N ALA A 206 8.97 -30.61 24.83
CA ALA A 206 9.71 -31.66 24.14
C ALA A 206 11.23 -31.46 24.24
N MET A 207 11.71 -30.23 24.01
CA MET A 207 13.14 -29.89 24.16
C MET A 207 13.64 -30.09 25.59
N LEU A 208 12.84 -29.68 26.60
CA LEU A 208 13.18 -29.89 28.00
C LEU A 208 13.21 -31.38 28.37
N ALA A 209 12.27 -32.18 27.84
CA ALA A 209 12.26 -33.63 28.05
C ALA A 209 13.47 -34.31 27.38
N GLU A 210 13.85 -33.88 26.17
CA GLU A 210 15.05 -34.39 25.49
C GLU A 210 16.32 -34.05 26.28
N LEU A 211 16.46 -32.81 26.76
CA LEU A 211 17.60 -32.39 27.58
C LEU A 211 17.67 -33.20 28.89
N ALA A 212 16.53 -33.41 29.55
CA ALA A 212 16.46 -34.26 30.75
C ALA A 212 16.86 -35.72 30.45
N ALA A 213 16.44 -36.29 29.31
CA ALA A 213 16.82 -37.62 28.88
C ALA A 213 18.32 -37.72 28.57
N GLN A 214 18.89 -36.72 27.88
CA GLN A 214 20.33 -36.64 27.61
C GLN A 214 21.13 -36.52 28.91
N GLU A 215 20.69 -35.71 29.88
CA GLU A 215 21.35 -35.62 31.18
C GLU A 215 21.27 -36.94 31.95
N ALA A 216 20.12 -37.63 31.93
CA ALA A 216 19.96 -38.93 32.58
C ALA A 216 20.90 -39.98 31.96
N ALA A 217 20.97 -40.05 30.63
CA ALA A 217 21.90 -40.93 29.91
C ALA A 217 23.36 -40.62 30.25
N ARG A 218 23.76 -39.34 30.27
CA ARG A 218 25.11 -38.91 30.67
C ARG A 218 25.43 -39.29 32.12
N ARG A 219 24.47 -39.17 33.05
CA ARG A 219 24.64 -39.58 34.46
C ARG A 219 24.82 -41.10 34.57
N GLU A 220 24.07 -41.87 33.79
CA GLU A 220 24.20 -43.34 33.77
C GLU A 220 25.55 -43.77 33.18
N ASP A 221 25.97 -43.18 32.06
CA ASP A 221 27.28 -43.43 31.45
C ASP A 221 28.42 -43.08 32.43
N ALA A 222 28.34 -41.91 33.08
CA ALA A 222 29.30 -41.52 34.12
C ALA A 222 29.31 -42.52 35.29
N GLY A 223 28.14 -43.01 35.72
CA GLY A 223 28.01 -44.07 36.71
C GLY A 223 28.70 -45.37 36.29
N ARG A 224 28.50 -45.82 35.06
CA ARG A 224 29.16 -47.01 34.49
C ARG A 224 30.68 -46.85 34.42
N ILE A 225 31.17 -45.67 34.03
CA ILE A 225 32.61 -45.36 34.00
C ILE A 225 33.19 -45.40 35.41
N LEU A 226 32.53 -44.76 36.39
CA LEU A 226 32.99 -44.77 37.78
C LEU A 226 32.97 -46.17 38.39
N GLU A 227 31.94 -46.98 38.13
CA GLU A 227 31.85 -48.35 38.62
C GLU A 227 32.93 -49.25 38.00
N SER A 228 33.12 -49.18 36.68
CA SER A 228 34.19 -49.93 36.00
C SER A 228 35.59 -49.51 36.47
N ALA A 229 35.84 -48.21 36.65
CA ALA A 229 37.09 -47.70 37.21
C ALA A 229 37.29 -48.17 38.67
N ALA A 230 36.23 -48.18 39.48
CA ALA A 230 36.30 -48.69 40.86
C ALA A 230 36.56 -50.20 40.90
N GLN A 231 35.96 -50.99 39.99
CA GLN A 231 36.23 -52.43 39.85
C GLN A 231 37.68 -52.68 39.42
N GLN A 232 38.19 -51.93 38.44
CA GLN A 232 39.58 -52.00 38.01
C GLN A 232 40.55 -51.63 39.15
N ALA A 233 40.28 -50.56 39.89
CA ALA A 233 41.09 -50.16 41.04
C ALA A 233 41.08 -51.24 42.13
N ARG A 234 39.93 -51.85 42.42
CA ARG A 234 39.83 -52.98 43.36
C ARG A 234 40.60 -54.21 42.88
N ALA A 235 40.54 -54.53 41.59
CA ALA A 235 41.31 -55.63 41.00
C ALA A 235 42.82 -55.35 41.11
N GLN A 236 43.28 -54.15 40.75
CA GLN A 236 44.68 -53.74 40.87
C GLN A 236 45.17 -53.80 42.33
N LEU A 237 44.35 -53.35 43.28
CA LEU A 237 44.67 -53.45 44.71
C LEU A 237 44.72 -54.91 45.19
N ALA A 238 43.84 -55.77 44.71
CA ALA A 238 43.85 -57.20 45.02
C ALA A 238 45.09 -57.90 44.44
N ASP A 239 45.46 -57.59 43.18
CA ASP A 239 46.65 -58.12 42.52
C ASP A 239 47.93 -57.66 43.23
N ALA A 240 48.05 -56.36 43.54
CA ALA A 240 49.16 -55.82 44.34
C ALA A 240 49.19 -56.45 45.75
N GLY A 241 48.03 -56.67 46.35
CA GLY A 241 47.88 -57.39 47.63
C GLY A 241 48.36 -58.84 47.55
N ALA A 242 48.02 -59.57 46.48
CA ALA A 242 48.45 -60.93 46.24
C ALA A 242 49.97 -60.99 45.99
N GLU A 243 50.51 -60.06 45.20
CA GLU A 243 51.93 -59.98 44.90
C GLU A 243 52.75 -59.64 46.15
N THR A 244 52.31 -58.68 46.96
CA THR A 244 52.96 -58.39 48.25
C THR A 244 52.89 -59.58 49.21
N GLN A 245 51.81 -60.37 49.18
CA GLN A 245 51.73 -61.62 49.95
C GLN A 245 52.70 -62.68 49.44
N ARG A 246 52.86 -62.83 48.12
CA ARG A 246 53.85 -63.73 47.50
C ARG A 246 55.27 -63.35 47.90
N ILE A 247 55.64 -62.09 47.71
CA ILE A 247 56.95 -61.55 48.11
C ILE A 247 57.19 -61.78 49.61
N ARG A 248 56.18 -61.57 50.47
CA ARG A 248 56.30 -61.88 51.91
C ARG A 248 56.43 -63.37 52.20
N ALA A 249 55.74 -64.23 51.46
CA ALA A 249 55.82 -65.67 51.63
C ALA A 249 57.19 -66.20 51.20
N GLU A 250 57.72 -65.72 50.07
CA GLU A 250 59.08 -65.97 49.59
C GLU A 250 60.12 -65.48 50.60
N ALA A 251 60.02 -64.22 51.05
CA ALA A 251 60.92 -63.70 52.07
C ALA A 251 60.86 -64.50 53.38
N ARG A 252 59.68 -65.00 53.80
CA ARG A 252 59.56 -65.89 54.97
C ARG A 252 60.20 -67.26 54.71
N HIS A 253 60.03 -67.81 53.52
CA HIS A 253 60.65 -69.06 53.11
C HIS A 253 62.17 -68.94 53.12
N ASP A 254 62.71 -67.86 52.56
CA ASP A 254 64.14 -67.56 52.52
C ASP A 254 64.71 -67.33 53.92
N VAL A 255 64.00 -66.59 54.78
CA VAL A 255 64.37 -66.46 56.20
C VAL A 255 64.37 -67.82 56.91
N ALA A 256 63.39 -68.68 56.66
CA ALA A 256 63.34 -70.01 57.24
C ALA A 256 64.43 -70.95 56.67
N ALA A 257 64.83 -70.78 55.41
CA ALA A 257 65.96 -71.49 54.81
C ALA A 257 67.29 -71.02 55.42
N ALA A 258 67.51 -69.70 55.51
CA ALA A 258 68.68 -69.11 56.15
C ALA A 258 68.77 -69.49 57.64
N GLN A 259 67.65 -69.59 58.36
CA GLN A 259 67.62 -70.09 59.74
C GLN A 259 68.05 -71.56 59.84
N ARG A 260 67.59 -72.42 58.92
CA ARG A 260 68.03 -73.83 58.84
C ARG A 260 69.52 -73.93 58.54
N GLU A 261 70.03 -73.18 57.57
CA GLU A 261 71.47 -73.10 57.28
C GLU A 261 72.26 -72.61 58.50
N LEU A 262 71.73 -71.64 59.26
CA LEU A 262 72.38 -71.13 60.46
C LEU A 262 72.35 -72.15 61.61
N GLU A 263 71.28 -72.95 61.73
CA GLU A 263 71.21 -74.10 62.64
C GLU A 263 72.17 -75.22 62.24
N GLU A 264 72.33 -75.50 60.94
CA GLU A 264 73.34 -76.42 60.41
C GLU A 264 74.76 -75.92 60.69
N LEU A 265 75.03 -74.63 60.48
CA LEU A 265 76.31 -74.03 60.84
C LEU A 265 76.56 -74.07 62.35
N ARG A 266 75.53 -73.88 63.18
CA ARG A 266 75.62 -74.02 64.64
C ARG A 266 75.84 -75.46 65.08
N SER A 267 75.21 -76.44 64.43
CA SER A 267 75.42 -77.86 64.75
C SER A 267 76.82 -78.31 64.30
N LEU A 268 77.29 -77.87 63.13
CA LEU A 268 78.68 -78.04 62.70
C LEU A 268 79.64 -77.33 63.65
N GLN A 269 79.36 -76.11 64.09
CA GLN A 269 80.16 -75.43 65.10
C GLN A 269 80.15 -76.20 66.42
N HIS A 270 79.01 -76.72 66.86
CA HIS A 270 78.93 -77.53 68.07
C HIS A 270 79.74 -78.81 67.91
N GLN A 271 79.66 -79.48 66.76
CA GLN A 271 80.43 -80.68 66.44
C GLN A 271 81.94 -80.40 66.33
N VAL A 272 82.34 -79.27 65.74
CA VAL A 272 83.74 -78.81 65.74
C VAL A 272 84.18 -78.43 67.15
N SER A 273 83.31 -77.83 67.97
CA SER A 273 83.62 -77.54 69.37
C SER A 273 83.72 -78.81 70.21
N GLU A 274 82.91 -79.84 69.95
CA GLU A 274 83.02 -81.18 70.55
C GLU A 274 84.28 -81.90 70.06
N GLN A 275 84.63 -81.79 68.77
CA GLN A 275 85.88 -82.33 68.23
C GLN A 275 87.10 -81.61 68.81
N LEU A 276 87.04 -80.29 68.99
CA LEU A 276 88.08 -79.51 69.66
C LEU A 276 88.11 -79.80 71.17
N THR A 277 86.98 -80.08 71.81
CA THR A 277 86.92 -80.49 73.23
C THR A 277 87.40 -81.93 73.40
N GLY A 278 87.14 -82.81 72.44
CA GLY A 278 87.63 -84.19 72.39
C GLY A 278 89.12 -84.25 72.10
N VAL A 279 89.62 -83.42 71.18
CA VAL A 279 91.05 -83.22 70.94
C VAL A 279 91.71 -82.51 72.14
N ARG A 280 91.01 -81.59 72.81
CA ARG A 280 91.49 -80.98 74.06
C ARG A 280 91.48 -81.96 75.24
N ALA A 281 90.53 -82.89 75.32
CA ALA A 281 90.54 -83.99 76.28
C ALA A 281 91.64 -85.03 75.96
N LEU A 282 91.97 -85.21 74.68
CA LEU A 282 93.09 -86.06 74.24
C LEU A 282 94.46 -85.39 74.46
N LEU A 283 94.53 -84.06 74.38
CA LEU A 283 95.75 -83.26 74.63
C LEU A 283 95.95 -82.92 76.11
N ASP A 284 94.89 -82.83 76.94
CA ASP A 284 95.00 -82.66 78.41
C ASP A 284 95.51 -83.94 79.12
N TRP A 285 95.45 -85.11 78.46
CA TRP A 285 96.03 -86.36 78.99
C TRP A 285 97.55 -86.48 78.73
N THR A 286 98.17 -85.61 77.95
CA THR A 286 99.64 -85.65 77.73
C THR A 286 100.32 -84.31 78.06
N LEU A 287 100.47 -84.07 79.37
CA LEU A 287 101.43 -83.16 80.03
C LEU A 287 101.17 -81.62 80.00
N PRO A 288 101.59 -80.88 81.07
CA PRO A 288 100.96 -79.64 81.50
C PRO A 288 101.79 -78.35 81.29
N GLN A 289 101.10 -77.20 81.35
CA GLN A 289 101.43 -75.96 82.10
C GLN A 289 101.12 -74.65 81.34
N MET A 290 100.32 -73.82 82.03
CA MET A 290 100.44 -72.36 82.19
C MET A 290 99.95 -71.37 81.09
N PRO A 291 99.59 -70.13 81.50
CA PRO A 291 98.49 -69.35 80.94
C PRO A 291 98.93 -68.02 80.29
N GLY A 292 97.97 -67.34 79.66
CA GLY A 292 98.09 -65.99 79.09
C GLY A 292 97.69 -66.00 77.61
N SER A 293 97.23 -64.92 76.99
CA SER A 293 96.98 -63.54 77.41
C SER A 293 96.33 -62.82 76.22
N ASN A 294 95.45 -61.85 76.53
CA ASN A 294 95.33 -60.53 75.88
C ASN A 294 94.89 -60.34 74.41
N GLY A 295 94.18 -59.22 74.22
CA GLY A 295 94.15 -58.42 72.98
C GLY A 295 92.96 -58.72 72.07
N GLU A 296 91.79 -58.08 72.12
CA GLU A 296 91.45 -56.64 72.16
C GLU A 296 91.71 -55.89 70.82
N HIS A 297 90.66 -55.21 70.35
CA HIS A 297 90.60 -54.04 69.45
C HIS A 297 90.37 -54.18 67.91
N SER A 298 89.16 -53.78 67.54
CA SER A 298 88.79 -52.70 66.57
C SER A 298 89.23 -52.70 65.10
N ARG A 299 88.17 -52.64 64.25
CA ARG A 299 87.87 -51.66 63.17
C ARG A 299 88.93 -51.39 62.10
N ASN A 300 88.50 -51.49 60.84
CA ASN A 300 88.63 -50.50 59.73
C ASN A 300 87.91 -51.08 58.49
N HIS A 301 86.92 -50.43 57.88
CA HIS A 301 86.91 -49.30 56.94
C HIS A 301 87.30 -49.62 55.47
N ALA A 302 86.32 -49.35 54.59
CA ALA A 302 86.38 -48.74 53.25
C ALA A 302 86.91 -49.53 52.04
N THR A 303 86.17 -49.48 50.91
CA THR A 303 86.69 -48.86 49.66
C THR A 303 85.59 -48.51 48.63
N SER A 304 85.77 -47.32 48.00
CA SER A 304 85.57 -46.94 46.58
C SER A 304 84.13 -46.89 46.00
N GLY A 305 83.65 -45.87 45.26
CA GLY A 305 84.26 -44.75 44.51
C GLY A 305 83.52 -44.62 43.15
N GLY A 306 82.75 -43.55 42.86
CA GLY A 306 83.10 -42.45 41.92
C GLY A 306 82.27 -42.48 40.60
N GLN A 307 81.30 -41.56 40.38
CA GLN A 307 81.32 -40.36 39.49
C GLN A 307 80.84 -40.58 38.01
N PRO A 308 80.48 -39.54 37.19
CA PRO A 308 79.88 -38.20 37.42
C PRO A 308 78.84 -37.69 36.35
N VAL A 309 78.43 -36.40 36.45
CA VAL A 309 77.87 -35.41 35.47
C VAL A 309 76.44 -34.86 35.75
N VAL A 310 76.27 -33.54 35.51
CA VAL A 310 75.29 -32.52 35.99
C VAL A 310 74.86 -31.62 34.77
N PRO A 311 74.14 -30.46 34.81
CA PRO A 311 72.81 -29.95 35.31
C PRO A 311 72.06 -29.04 34.24
N PRO A 312 71.32 -27.91 34.51
CA PRO A 312 70.33 -27.45 35.55
C PRO A 312 68.96 -27.01 34.88
N ILE A 313 67.88 -26.48 35.49
CA ILE A 313 67.64 -25.20 36.21
C ILE A 313 66.21 -25.21 36.83
N ALA A 314 66.06 -24.44 37.92
CA ALA A 314 64.90 -24.07 38.75
C ALA A 314 63.61 -23.58 38.05
N SER A 315 62.46 -23.65 38.76
CA SER A 315 61.78 -22.48 39.35
C SER A 315 60.43 -22.84 40.00
N SER A 316 60.17 -22.22 41.15
CA SER A 316 58.88 -22.06 41.84
C SER A 316 57.89 -21.19 41.06
N HIS A 317 56.58 -21.30 41.32
CA HIS A 317 55.73 -20.14 41.66
C HIS A 317 54.31 -20.53 42.09
N ALA A 318 53.86 -19.84 43.14
CA ALA A 318 52.47 -19.59 43.50
C ALA A 318 51.98 -18.28 42.84
N GLU A 319 50.65 -18.19 42.67
CA GLU A 319 49.79 -16.98 42.75
C GLU A 319 50.07 -15.74 41.87
N THR A 320 49.10 -15.32 41.04
CA THR A 320 48.14 -14.20 41.27
C THR A 320 47.57 -13.61 39.96
N ASP A 321 46.41 -12.96 40.14
CA ASP A 321 45.66 -12.03 39.28
C ASP A 321 46.43 -11.15 38.27
N ASN A 322 45.79 -10.88 37.12
CA ASN A 322 45.42 -9.55 36.58
C ASN A 322 44.77 -9.77 35.21
N ALA A 323 43.58 -9.25 34.85
CA ALA A 323 43.02 -7.89 34.91
C ALA A 323 43.82 -6.84 34.12
N ALA A 324 43.12 -6.31 33.10
CA ALA A 324 43.35 -5.05 32.36
C ALA A 324 44.57 -5.04 31.40
N ASP A 325 44.54 -4.45 30.20
CA ASP A 325 43.85 -3.22 29.83
C ASP A 325 43.78 -3.04 28.29
N GLU A 326 42.85 -2.17 27.88
CA GLU A 326 42.93 -1.20 26.76
C GLU A 326 43.22 -1.68 25.32
N ASP A 327 42.66 -1.13 24.24
CA ASP A 327 41.74 -0.04 23.92
C ASP A 327 41.74 0.03 22.36
N LEU A 328 40.90 0.88 21.78
CA LEU A 328 40.66 1.17 20.35
C LEU A 328 39.63 0.22 19.71
N GLY A 329 38.45 0.65 19.27
CA GLY A 329 37.94 1.98 18.95
C GLY A 329 36.89 1.81 17.84
N ASP A 330 35.97 2.76 17.75
CA ASP A 330 34.81 2.89 16.83
C ASP A 330 33.62 1.95 17.06
N GLY A 331 32.44 2.42 17.47
CA GLY A 331 31.94 3.80 17.44
C GLY A 331 31.53 4.23 16.04
N LEU A 332 30.41 3.67 15.55
CA LEU A 332 29.50 4.32 14.59
C LEU A 332 28.10 3.98 15.11
N GLU A 333 27.52 4.76 16.03
CA GLU A 333 26.83 6.02 15.73
C GLU A 333 26.19 6.06 14.34
N ASP A 334 24.86 5.95 14.39
CA ASP A 334 23.95 6.95 13.87
C ASP A 334 23.94 7.16 12.34
N ARG A 335 22.89 6.62 11.72
CA ARG A 335 21.99 7.52 10.97
C ARG A 335 20.63 6.89 10.71
N VAL A 336 19.68 7.37 11.51
CA VAL A 336 18.38 7.78 11.00
C VAL A 336 18.60 8.90 9.96
N GLU A 337 18.20 8.68 8.72
CA GLU A 337 17.71 9.71 7.77
C GLU A 337 17.02 8.95 6.63
N SER A 338 15.69 8.82 6.67
CA SER A 338 14.79 9.71 5.95
C SER A 338 15.02 9.75 4.43
N ALA A 339 14.22 8.98 3.71
CA ALA A 339 13.73 9.38 2.40
C ALA A 339 12.40 8.67 2.11
N LEU A 340 11.29 9.35 2.43
CA LEU A 340 10.14 9.42 1.53
C LEU A 340 10.67 9.89 0.15
N PRO A 341 10.15 9.39 -0.98
CA PRO A 341 8.81 9.78 -1.44
C PRO A 341 8.00 8.60 -2.00
N GLY A 342 6.67 8.63 -1.82
CA GLY A 342 5.80 9.05 -2.93
C GLY A 342 5.37 7.84 -3.75
N GLN A 343 4.31 7.14 -3.35
CA GLN A 343 2.93 7.41 -3.79
C GLN A 343 2.63 6.95 -5.22
N ARG A 344 1.47 6.29 -5.36
CA ARG A 344 0.80 5.77 -6.57
C ARG A 344 1.26 4.36 -6.94
N GLY A 345 0.40 3.37 -7.12
CA GLY A 345 -1.06 3.32 -7.23
C GLY A 345 -1.36 2.00 -7.94
N GLY A 346 -2.20 1.16 -7.35
CA GLY A 346 -2.47 -0.18 -7.88
C GLY A 346 -3.82 -0.71 -7.42
N ARG A 347 -4.86 0.13 -7.53
CA ARG A 347 -6.24 -0.30 -7.33
C ARG A 347 -6.65 -1.07 -8.60
N GLN A 348 -6.68 -2.38 -8.50
CA GLN A 348 -7.31 -3.25 -9.50
C GLN A 348 -8.80 -2.89 -9.56
N SER A 349 -9.21 -2.19 -10.62
CA SER A 349 -10.62 -2.03 -10.97
C SER A 349 -11.01 -3.20 -11.87
N ASN A 350 -11.70 -4.16 -11.27
CA ASN A 350 -12.47 -5.17 -11.95
C ASN A 350 -13.70 -4.49 -12.59
N GLY A 351 -13.74 -4.36 -13.91
CA GLY A 351 -14.79 -3.67 -14.66
C GLY A 351 -15.27 -4.53 -15.82
N GLY A 352 -16.09 -5.54 -15.51
CA GLY A 352 -16.82 -6.34 -16.49
C GLY A 352 -18.23 -5.78 -16.73
N ASP A 353 -18.60 -5.73 -18.00
CA ASP A 353 -19.93 -5.71 -18.59
C ASP A 353 -20.92 -4.58 -18.26
N ARG A 354 -21.10 -3.69 -19.25
CA ARG A 354 -22.40 -3.13 -19.61
C ARG A 354 -22.58 -3.09 -21.14
N PRO A 355 -23.70 -3.58 -21.69
CA PRO A 355 -24.00 -3.48 -23.11
C PRO A 355 -24.59 -2.11 -23.48
N SER A 356 -24.30 -1.67 -24.71
CA SER A 356 -24.77 -0.44 -25.37
C SER A 356 -26.29 -0.41 -25.60
N PRO A 357 -26.95 0.78 -25.55
CA PRO A 357 -28.29 0.95 -26.11
C PRO A 357 -28.23 1.25 -27.62
N ALA A 358 -29.00 0.50 -28.40
CA ALA A 358 -29.23 0.74 -29.81
C ALA A 358 -30.15 1.97 -30.03
N VAL A 359 -29.81 2.78 -31.02
CA VAL A 359 -30.61 3.90 -31.54
C VAL A 359 -31.22 3.49 -32.88
N ARG A 360 -32.40 4.06 -33.19
CA ARG A 360 -33.19 4.11 -34.45
C ARG A 360 -34.37 3.13 -34.48
N SER A 361 -35.59 3.49 -34.89
CA SER A 361 -36.01 4.53 -35.84
C SER A 361 -37.41 5.04 -35.52
N ALA A 362 -37.60 6.36 -35.62
CA ALA A 362 -38.92 6.97 -35.77
C ALA A 362 -39.50 6.61 -37.15
N ARG A 363 -40.76 6.15 -37.18
CA ARG A 363 -41.53 6.01 -38.42
C ARG A 363 -42.61 7.09 -38.44
N LEU A 364 -42.42 7.98 -39.39
CA LEU A 364 -43.38 8.93 -39.95
C LEU A 364 -44.70 8.22 -40.32
N ALA A 365 -45.83 8.73 -39.87
CA ALA A 365 -47.13 8.49 -40.49
C ALA A 365 -47.95 9.78 -40.43
N ALA A 366 -48.34 10.23 -41.62
CA ALA A 366 -49.08 11.44 -41.91
C ALA A 366 -50.55 11.32 -41.45
N ALA A 367 -51.13 12.45 -41.02
CA ALA A 367 -52.28 13.14 -41.63
C ALA A 367 -53.61 12.36 -41.64
N ASP A 368 -54.59 12.79 -40.85
CA ASP A 368 -55.73 13.57 -41.34
C ASP A 368 -56.72 13.87 -40.20
N GLY A 369 -57.36 15.05 -40.25
CA GLY A 369 -58.51 15.37 -39.38
C GLY A 369 -58.50 16.78 -38.81
N ARG A 370 -58.90 17.75 -39.63
CA ARG A 370 -59.24 19.14 -39.29
C ARG A 370 -60.65 19.23 -38.64
N PRO A 371 -61.07 20.42 -38.17
CA PRO A 371 -61.51 20.76 -36.81
C PRO A 371 -62.83 20.14 -36.32
#